data_AF-A0AAV8HBT6-F1
#
_entry.id   AF-A0AAV8HBT6-F1
#
_cell.length_a   1.000
_cell.length_b   1.000
_cell.length_c   1.000
_cell.angle_alpha   90.00
_cell.angle_beta   90.00
_cell.angle_gamma   90.00
#
_symmetry.space_group_name_H-M   'P 1'
#
loop_
_entity.id
_entity.type
_entity.pdbx_description
1 polymer ?
#
loop_
_entity_poly.entity_id
_entity_poly.type
_entity_poly.pdbx_seq_one_letter_code
_entity_poly.pdbx_strand_id
1 'polypeptide(L)'
;MERPKIIVNYRGVEKQFYAEEISSMILVKMKEVAEAFLDCTVNMAVITVPAYFNDSQRQATKNAGVIAGLNVIGIMDEPTAAAIAYGFDKIPKGTGGKNVLIFDLGGGTFDVSVLSIGDGNFVVRATAGDTHLGGEDFDDRLVYHCVKLFKTKYNKDILENTKSLRRLRTACERAKRILSFSTRAAIEVDYLYDGIDFSTCISQARFEDLNKDLFTRCTDLIEKCLSDAKIDKTGVDVVVLVGGSTRIPKVQQLLQDFFEGKQLCKGINPDEVVACGAAIRAANLTGHSNKDMQNLVLVDVTPLSLGVGINKGCEEMLVVVPRNTPIPTKMQEVFITGNDHQTVGTRSQVPRHSGSQVNKEVVISTNT
;
A
#
# COMPACT_ATOMS: atom_id res chain seq x y z
N MET A 1 10.85 21.93 4.06
CA MET A 1 9.71 21.93 5.00
C MET A 1 10.13 21.14 6.23
N GLU A 2 9.69 21.56 7.41
CA GLU A 2 9.95 20.83 8.66
C GLU A 2 9.18 19.50 8.66
N ARG A 3 9.81 18.41 9.10
CA ARG A 3 9.19 17.08 9.11
C ARG A 3 8.09 17.05 10.18
N PRO A 4 6.88 16.55 9.88
CA PRO A 4 5.79 16.54 10.85
C PRO A 4 6.13 15.69 12.08
N LYS A 5 5.65 16.13 13.24
CA LYS A 5 5.80 15.45 14.53
C LYS A 5 4.42 15.23 15.15
N ILE A 6 4.24 14.05 15.74
CA ILE A 6 3.05 13.70 16.51
C ILE A 6 3.29 14.07 17.97
N ILE A 7 2.39 14.87 18.54
CA ILE A 7 2.47 15.34 19.93
C ILE A 7 1.47 14.55 20.77
N VAL A 8 1.96 13.94 21.85
CA VAL A 8 1.14 13.19 22.81
C VAL A 8 1.50 13.56 24.24
N ASN A 9 0.52 13.52 25.13
CA ASN A 9 0.78 13.56 26.57
C ASN A 9 1.04 12.13 27.07
N TYR A 10 2.27 11.87 27.50
CA TYR A 10 2.66 10.58 28.05
C TYR A 10 3.14 10.74 29.48
N ARG A 11 2.41 10.17 30.43
CA ARG A 11 2.68 10.26 31.88
C ARG A 11 2.79 11.71 32.38
N GLY A 12 1.93 12.59 31.89
CA GLY A 12 1.89 14.00 32.29
C GLY A 12 2.91 14.89 31.60
N VAL A 13 3.74 14.35 30.70
CA VAL A 13 4.75 15.11 29.96
C VAL A 13 4.41 15.09 28.46
N GLU A 14 4.48 16.26 27.82
CA GLU A 14 4.38 16.36 26.37
C GLU A 14 5.60 15.69 25.72
N LYS A 15 5.33 14.76 24.81
CA LYS A 15 6.35 14.12 23.97
C LYS A 15 6.03 14.36 22.51
N GLN A 16 7.10 14.55 21.73
CA GLN A 16 7.03 14.69 20.29
C GLN A 16 7.71 13.49 19.65
N PHE A 17 7.08 12.89 18.66
CA PHE A 17 7.60 11.75 17.93
C PHE A 17 7.54 11.99 16.43
N TYR A 18 8.58 11.57 15.72
CA TYR A 18 8.51 11.38 14.27
C TYR A 18 7.73 10.08 13.95
N ALA A 19 7.24 9.98 12.72
CA ALA A 19 6.47 8.82 12.28
C ALA A 19 7.30 7.52 12.41
N GLU A 20 8.58 7.53 12.04
CA GLU A 20 9.45 6.36 12.15
C GLU A 20 9.68 5.89 13.60
N GLU A 21 9.62 6.80 14.58
CA GLU A 21 9.75 6.43 15.99
C GLU A 21 8.51 5.68 16.46
N ILE A 22 7.31 6.12 16.05
CA ILE A 22 6.07 5.41 16.35
C ILE A 22 6.03 4.06 15.63
N SER A 23 6.40 4.02 14.34
CA SER A 23 6.51 2.76 13.60
C SER A 23 7.51 1.80 14.25
N SER A 24 8.62 2.31 14.81
CA SER A 24 9.59 1.47 15.52
C SER A 24 8.98 0.80 16.76
N MET A 25 8.07 1.47 17.49
CA MET A 25 7.39 0.89 18.65
C MET A 25 6.51 -0.30 18.25
N ILE A 26 5.87 -0.22 17.08
CA ILE A 26 5.10 -1.34 16.51
C ILE A 26 6.05 -2.49 16.15
N LEU A 27 7.18 -2.19 15.49
CA LEU A 27 8.18 -3.20 15.10
C LEU A 27 8.83 -3.87 16.31
N VAL A 28 9.10 -3.13 17.39
CA VAL A 28 9.55 -3.70 18.68
C VAL A 28 8.50 -4.69 19.18
N LYS A 29 7.22 -4.34 19.13
CA LYS A 29 6.17 -5.27 19.57
C LYS A 29 6.11 -6.53 18.69
N MET A 30 6.27 -6.39 17.39
CA MET A 30 6.29 -7.54 16.47
C MET A 30 7.53 -8.42 16.68
N LYS A 31 8.68 -7.81 16.95
CA LYS A 31 9.90 -8.52 17.35
C LYS A 31 9.67 -9.33 18.62
N GLU A 32 9.12 -8.73 19.68
CA GLU A 32 8.80 -9.44 20.93
C GLU A 32 7.87 -10.64 20.70
N VAL A 33 6.86 -10.49 19.83
CA VAL A 33 5.94 -11.58 19.48
C VAL A 33 6.69 -12.72 18.78
N ALA A 34 7.57 -12.40 17.84
CA ALA A 34 8.38 -13.39 17.14
C ALA A 34 9.38 -14.08 18.08
N GLU A 35 10.07 -13.34 18.94
CA GLU A 35 11.02 -13.87 19.93
C GLU A 35 10.33 -14.80 20.93
N ALA A 36 9.14 -14.43 21.41
CA ALA A 36 8.34 -15.28 22.30
C ALA A 36 7.87 -16.58 21.62
N PHE A 37 7.60 -16.55 20.32
CA PHE A 37 7.20 -17.74 19.57
C PHE A 37 8.39 -18.67 19.25
N LEU A 38 9.54 -18.09 18.91
CA LEU A 38 10.75 -18.84 18.49
C LEU A 38 11.64 -19.25 19.65
N ASP A 39 11.44 -18.67 20.84
CA ASP A 39 12.30 -18.83 22.02
C ASP A 39 13.78 -18.46 21.73
N CYS A 40 13.98 -17.45 20.88
CA CYS A 40 15.31 -16.95 20.52
C CYS A 40 15.27 -15.48 20.12
N THR A 41 16.42 -14.80 20.13
CA THR A 41 16.53 -13.39 19.74
C THR A 41 16.39 -13.22 18.23
N VAL A 42 15.56 -12.27 17.81
CA VAL A 42 15.34 -11.95 16.39
C VAL A 42 16.08 -10.66 16.03
N ASN A 43 17.09 -10.79 15.16
CA ASN A 43 18.00 -9.68 14.83
C ASN A 43 17.88 -9.19 13.38
N MET A 44 17.30 -9.98 12.47
CA MET A 44 17.21 -9.63 11.04
C MET A 44 15.76 -9.65 10.59
N ALA A 45 15.38 -8.69 9.75
CA ALA A 45 14.03 -8.62 9.20
C ALA A 45 14.02 -8.08 7.76
N VAL A 46 13.07 -8.60 6.98
CA VAL A 46 12.58 -7.93 5.78
C VAL A 46 11.29 -7.21 6.17
N ILE A 47 11.16 -5.93 5.80
CA ILE A 47 9.97 -5.12 6.10
C ILE A 47 9.26 -4.79 4.79
N THR A 48 7.94 -4.99 4.75
CA THR A 48 7.13 -4.67 3.57
C THR A 48 6.67 -3.23 3.57
N VAL A 49 6.46 -2.68 2.38
CA VAL A 49 5.92 -1.33 2.16
C VAL A 49 4.92 -1.34 0.99
N PRO A 50 3.94 -0.42 0.96
CA PRO A 50 3.09 -0.24 -0.21
C PRO A 50 3.93 0.07 -1.45
N ALA A 51 3.51 -0.44 -2.62
CA ALA A 51 4.27 -0.26 -3.86
C ALA A 51 4.48 1.22 -4.20
N TYR A 52 3.49 2.06 -3.88
CA TYR A 52 3.49 3.51 -4.12
C TYR A 52 4.38 4.33 -3.19
N PHE A 53 5.07 3.72 -2.23
CA PHE A 53 5.99 4.46 -1.37
C PHE A 53 7.15 5.06 -2.16
N ASN A 54 7.39 6.34 -1.95
CA ASN A 54 8.59 7.02 -2.47
C ASN A 54 9.84 6.70 -1.62
N ASP A 55 11.01 7.07 -2.12
CA ASP A 55 12.31 6.79 -1.48
C ASP A 55 12.39 7.31 -0.03
N SER A 56 11.81 8.47 0.25
CA SER A 56 11.80 9.05 1.59
C SER A 56 10.98 8.20 2.58
N GLN A 57 9.82 7.71 2.14
CA GLN A 57 8.97 6.82 2.95
C GLN A 57 9.63 5.45 3.16
N ARG A 58 10.23 4.87 2.10
CA ARG A 58 11.00 3.61 2.20
C ARG A 58 12.15 3.74 3.18
N GLN A 59 12.90 4.85 3.12
CA GLN A 59 13.99 5.11 4.05
C GLN A 59 13.50 5.34 5.49
N ALA A 60 12.36 6.02 5.67
CA ALA A 60 11.75 6.19 6.99
C ALA A 60 11.34 4.84 7.61
N THR A 61 10.74 3.93 6.83
CA THR A 61 10.42 2.57 7.28
C THR A 61 11.67 1.77 7.64
N LYS A 62 12.73 1.85 6.82
CA LYS A 62 14.02 1.22 7.14
C LYS A 62 14.61 1.76 8.44
N ASN A 63 14.55 3.08 8.65
CA ASN A 63 15.01 3.71 9.88
C ASN A 63 14.19 3.24 11.09
N ALA A 64 12.87 3.08 10.95
CA ALA A 64 12.01 2.53 12.01
C ALA A 64 12.48 1.12 12.44
N GLY A 65 12.87 0.26 11.49
CA GLY A 65 13.45 -1.05 11.80
C GLY A 65 14.77 -0.97 12.54
N VAL A 66 15.65 -0.04 12.15
CA VAL A 66 16.93 0.20 12.85
C VAL A 66 16.69 0.69 14.28
N ILE A 67 15.77 1.63 14.50
CA ILE A 67 15.39 2.13 15.83
C ILE A 67 14.82 0.99 16.69
N ALA A 68 14.08 0.05 16.08
CA ALA A 68 13.57 -1.14 16.75
C ALA A 68 14.65 -2.20 17.08
N GLY A 69 15.92 -1.96 16.76
CA GLY A 69 17.02 -2.89 16.99
C GLY A 69 17.01 -4.09 16.04
N LEU A 70 16.49 -3.91 14.82
CA LEU A 70 16.53 -4.90 13.74
C LEU A 70 17.55 -4.49 12.68
N ASN A 71 18.34 -5.46 12.22
CA ASN A 71 19.07 -5.36 10.96
C ASN A 71 18.08 -5.55 9.79
N VAL A 72 17.70 -4.45 9.15
CA VAL A 72 16.77 -4.48 8.01
C VAL A 72 17.53 -4.94 6.77
N ILE A 73 17.46 -6.25 6.50
CA ILE A 73 18.16 -6.92 5.39
C ILE A 73 17.44 -6.76 4.03
N GLY A 74 16.22 -6.23 4.03
CA GLY A 74 15.50 -5.88 2.82
C GLY A 74 14.25 -5.04 3.09
N ILE A 75 13.94 -4.15 2.15
CA ILE A 75 12.61 -3.56 2.02
C ILE A 75 11.97 -4.18 0.77
N MET A 76 10.70 -4.54 0.85
CA MET A 76 10.01 -5.23 -0.24
C MET A 76 8.61 -4.67 -0.42
N ASP A 77 8.16 -4.61 -1.67
CA ASP A 77 6.81 -4.17 -1.98
C ASP A 77 5.81 -5.24 -1.57
N GLU A 78 4.74 -4.82 -0.90
CA GLU A 78 3.63 -5.68 -0.47
C GLU A 78 3.07 -6.56 -1.61
N PRO A 79 2.79 -6.04 -2.82
CA PRO A 79 2.32 -6.89 -3.91
C PRO A 79 3.37 -7.91 -4.37
N THR A 80 4.65 -7.56 -4.36
CA THR A 80 5.74 -8.48 -4.69
C THR A 80 5.85 -9.59 -3.63
N ALA A 81 5.72 -9.25 -2.35
CA ALA A 81 5.66 -10.23 -1.27
C ALA A 81 4.46 -11.19 -1.44
N ALA A 82 3.27 -10.66 -1.70
CA ALA A 82 2.09 -11.47 -1.92
C ALA A 82 2.22 -12.40 -3.14
N ALA A 83 2.83 -11.90 -4.22
CA ALA A 83 3.13 -12.70 -5.40
C ALA A 83 4.11 -13.84 -5.09
N ILE A 84 5.14 -13.62 -4.27
CA ILE A 84 6.06 -14.68 -3.82
C ILE A 84 5.30 -15.75 -3.04
N ALA A 85 4.50 -15.34 -2.05
CA ALA A 85 3.70 -16.29 -1.27
C ALA A 85 2.75 -17.13 -2.14
N TYR A 86 2.20 -16.53 -3.21
CA TYR A 86 1.40 -17.26 -4.19
C TYR A 86 2.23 -18.18 -5.10
N GLY A 87 3.27 -17.64 -5.74
CA GLY A 87 4.04 -18.34 -6.76
C GLY A 87 4.91 -19.46 -6.22
N PHE A 88 5.34 -19.36 -4.95
CA PHE A 88 6.26 -20.31 -4.32
C PHE A 88 5.74 -21.75 -4.34
N ASP A 89 4.47 -21.97 -3.99
CA ASP A 89 3.88 -23.33 -3.92
C ASP A 89 3.01 -23.68 -5.13
N LYS A 90 2.53 -22.70 -5.90
CA LYS A 90 1.42 -22.90 -6.86
C LYS A 90 1.82 -22.89 -8.33
N ILE A 91 3.05 -22.51 -8.67
CA ILE A 91 3.53 -22.47 -10.06
C ILE A 91 4.73 -23.41 -10.19
N PRO A 92 4.53 -24.67 -10.63
CA PRO A 92 5.63 -25.59 -10.88
C PRO A 92 6.58 -25.04 -11.95
N LYS A 93 7.87 -25.32 -11.80
CA LYS A 93 8.88 -24.98 -12.82
C LYS A 93 8.53 -25.67 -14.14
N GLY A 94 8.73 -24.98 -15.27
CA GLY A 94 8.52 -25.52 -16.61
C GLY A 94 7.07 -25.52 -17.14
N THR A 95 6.10 -24.91 -16.43
CA THR A 95 4.69 -24.85 -16.88
C THR A 95 4.36 -23.63 -17.75
N GLY A 96 5.37 -22.87 -18.18
CA GLY A 96 5.16 -21.54 -18.75
C GLY A 96 4.85 -20.50 -17.67
N GLY A 97 5.23 -19.25 -17.91
CA GLY A 97 4.96 -18.15 -16.99
C GLY A 97 3.46 -17.83 -16.92
N LYS A 98 3.02 -17.27 -15.79
CA LYS A 98 1.65 -16.77 -15.58
C LYS A 98 1.66 -15.28 -15.29
N ASN A 99 0.68 -14.57 -15.82
CA ASN A 99 0.38 -13.21 -15.41
C ASN A 99 -0.56 -13.24 -14.21
N VAL A 100 -0.09 -12.74 -13.08
CA VAL A 100 -0.82 -12.70 -11.82
C VAL A 100 -1.13 -11.25 -11.49
N LEU A 101 -2.41 -10.96 -11.25
CA LEU A 101 -2.85 -9.69 -10.70
C LEU A 101 -2.98 -9.82 -9.18
N ILE A 102 -2.27 -8.98 -8.46
CA ILE A 102 -2.42 -8.80 -7.02
C ILE A 102 -3.39 -7.65 -6.82
N PHE A 103 -4.49 -7.90 -6.12
CA PHE A 103 -5.46 -6.89 -5.72
C PHE A 103 -5.38 -6.75 -4.19
N ASP A 104 -4.74 -5.68 -3.73
CA ASP A 104 -4.52 -5.40 -2.30
C ASP A 104 -5.40 -4.24 -1.85
N LEU A 105 -6.48 -4.55 -1.12
CA LEU A 105 -7.37 -3.55 -0.54
C LEU A 105 -7.31 -3.65 0.98
N GLY A 106 -6.47 -2.80 1.55
CA GLY A 106 -6.18 -2.75 2.98
C GLY A 106 -7.14 -1.88 3.78
N GLY A 107 -6.63 -1.35 4.89
CA GLY A 107 -7.36 -0.44 5.79
C GLY A 107 -7.41 1.00 5.28
N GLY A 108 -6.33 1.50 4.68
CA GLY A 108 -6.26 2.89 4.18
C GLY A 108 -5.68 3.05 2.78
N THR A 109 -5.16 1.97 2.18
CA THR A 109 -4.57 1.99 0.85
C THR A 109 -5.15 0.90 -0.03
N PHE A 110 -5.13 1.17 -1.33
CA PHE A 110 -5.48 0.24 -2.38
C PHE A 110 -4.33 0.17 -3.37
N ASP A 111 -3.78 -1.01 -3.58
CA ASP A 111 -2.72 -1.28 -4.54
C ASP A 111 -3.14 -2.41 -5.48
N VAL A 112 -2.86 -2.24 -6.76
CA VAL A 112 -3.02 -3.28 -7.78
C VAL A 112 -1.71 -3.44 -8.54
N SER A 113 -1.27 -4.67 -8.73
CA SER A 113 -0.02 -4.95 -9.44
C SER A 113 -0.18 -6.15 -10.35
N VAL A 114 0.37 -6.05 -11.55
CA VAL A 114 0.42 -7.16 -12.50
C VAL A 114 1.86 -7.67 -12.57
N LEU A 115 2.05 -8.96 -12.30
CA LEU A 115 3.34 -9.61 -12.34
C LEU A 115 3.33 -10.75 -13.35
N SER A 116 4.42 -10.92 -14.08
CA SER A 116 4.69 -12.18 -14.79
C SER A 116 5.56 -13.07 -13.90
N ILE A 117 5.06 -14.25 -13.56
CA ILE A 117 5.72 -15.21 -12.68
C ILE A 117 6.04 -16.49 -13.45
N GLY A 118 7.30 -16.90 -13.50
CA GLY A 118 7.70 -18.13 -14.18
C GLY A 118 9.14 -18.53 -13.88
N ASP A 119 9.38 -19.83 -13.67
CA ASP A 119 10.70 -20.42 -13.45
C ASP A 119 11.53 -19.73 -12.34
N GLY A 120 10.87 -19.31 -11.25
CA GLY A 120 11.50 -18.59 -10.14
C GLY A 120 11.72 -17.10 -10.38
N ASN A 121 11.35 -16.58 -11.54
CA ASN A 121 11.36 -15.15 -11.84
C ASN A 121 10.01 -14.53 -11.51
N PHE A 122 10.03 -13.43 -10.77
CA PHE A 122 8.86 -12.59 -10.49
C PHE A 122 9.16 -11.20 -11.05
N VAL A 123 8.47 -10.83 -12.12
CA VAL A 123 8.69 -9.57 -12.82
C VAL A 123 7.44 -8.72 -12.72
N VAL A 124 7.52 -7.61 -11.98
CA VAL A 124 6.45 -6.62 -11.93
C VAL A 124 6.36 -5.95 -13.31
N ARG A 125 5.17 -5.95 -13.90
CA ARG A 125 4.89 -5.32 -15.20
C ARG A 125 4.38 -3.90 -15.03
N ALA A 126 3.49 -3.71 -14.08
CA ALA A 126 2.99 -2.41 -13.68
C ALA A 126 2.39 -2.47 -12.28
N THR A 127 2.33 -1.31 -11.65
CA THR A 127 1.57 -1.08 -10.42
C THR A 127 0.67 0.15 -10.58
N ALA A 128 -0.57 0.06 -10.11
CA ALA A 128 -1.54 1.16 -9.97
C ALA A 128 -2.06 1.18 -8.52
N GLY A 129 -2.52 2.31 -8.02
CA GLY A 129 -2.95 2.37 -6.62
C GLY A 129 -3.44 3.73 -6.19
N ASP A 130 -3.98 3.76 -4.98
CA ASP A 130 -4.55 4.91 -4.31
C ASP A 130 -4.20 4.86 -2.82
N THR A 131 -3.45 5.87 -2.37
CA THR A 131 -2.97 5.97 -0.99
C THR A 131 -4.04 6.47 -0.01
N HIS A 132 -5.25 6.77 -0.50
CA HIS A 132 -6.38 7.29 0.27
C HIS A 132 -7.67 6.55 -0.15
N LEU A 133 -7.58 5.22 -0.16
CA LEU A 133 -8.71 4.34 -0.46
C LEU A 133 -8.53 3.01 0.27
N GLY A 134 -9.38 2.73 1.25
CA GLY A 134 -9.36 1.46 1.97
C GLY A 134 -10.58 1.21 2.86
N GLY A 135 -10.43 0.25 3.76
CA GLY A 135 -11.38 -0.14 4.79
C GLY A 135 -12.03 1.03 5.53
N GLU A 136 -11.24 2.04 5.88
CA GLU A 136 -11.64 3.21 6.65
C GLU A 136 -12.58 4.14 5.87
N ASP A 137 -12.37 4.29 4.55
CA ASP A 137 -13.25 5.09 3.70
C ASP A 137 -14.66 4.48 3.63
N PHE A 138 -14.76 3.16 3.58
CA PHE A 138 -16.05 2.46 3.65
C PHE A 138 -16.75 2.67 5.01
N ASP A 139 -15.97 2.69 6.10
CA ASP A 139 -16.49 3.00 7.42
C ASP A 139 -16.97 4.45 7.49
N ASP A 140 -16.25 5.39 6.89
CA ASP A 140 -16.62 6.81 6.82
C ASP A 140 -17.95 7.04 6.12
N ARG A 141 -18.21 6.35 5.00
CA ARG A 141 -19.51 6.42 4.33
C ARG A 141 -20.64 5.96 5.23
N LEU A 142 -20.42 4.89 5.98
CA LEU A 142 -21.42 4.35 6.90
C LEU A 142 -21.62 5.25 8.14
N VAL A 143 -20.54 5.82 8.68
CA VAL A 143 -20.59 6.80 9.77
C VAL A 143 -21.38 8.02 9.34
N TYR A 144 -21.06 8.61 8.19
CA TYR A 144 -21.75 9.80 7.68
C TYR A 144 -23.24 9.51 7.41
N HIS A 145 -23.56 8.33 6.89
CA HIS A 145 -24.95 7.89 6.74
C HIS A 145 -25.67 7.82 8.11
N CYS A 146 -25.04 7.23 9.13
CA CYS A 146 -25.61 7.12 10.47
C CYS A 146 -25.74 8.49 11.16
N VAL A 147 -24.78 9.41 10.99
CA VAL A 147 -24.85 10.79 11.49
C VAL A 147 -26.07 11.50 10.91
N LYS A 148 -26.31 11.38 9.59
CA LYS A 148 -27.50 11.93 8.94
C LYS A 148 -28.79 11.35 9.53
N LEU A 149 -28.85 10.03 9.73
CA LEU A 149 -30.02 9.39 10.34
C LEU A 149 -30.25 9.87 11.77
N PHE A 150 -29.20 9.98 12.57
CA PHE A 150 -29.28 10.50 13.94
C PHE A 150 -29.83 11.94 13.94
N LYS A 151 -29.30 12.81 13.07
CA LYS A 151 -29.77 14.18 12.92
C LYS A 151 -31.24 14.25 12.51
N THR A 152 -31.67 13.44 11.55
CA THR A 152 -33.09 13.40 11.13
C THR A 152 -34.01 12.88 12.22
N LYS A 153 -33.59 11.86 12.98
CA LYS A 153 -34.44 11.20 13.99
C LYS A 153 -34.53 11.98 15.31
N TYR A 154 -33.44 12.64 15.73
CA TYR A 154 -33.34 13.27 17.04
C TYR A 154 -33.11 14.79 16.98
N ASN A 155 -32.99 15.37 15.79
CA ASN A 155 -32.71 16.80 15.57
C ASN A 155 -31.46 17.31 16.30
N LYS A 156 -30.42 16.45 16.36
CA LYS A 156 -29.14 16.70 17.05
C LYS A 156 -27.98 16.36 16.11
N ASP A 157 -26.97 17.21 16.06
CA ASP A 157 -25.77 16.98 15.25
C ASP A 157 -24.63 16.48 16.16
N ILE A 158 -23.94 15.42 15.73
CA ILE A 158 -22.85 14.80 16.49
C ILE A 158 -21.49 14.99 15.82
N LEU A 159 -21.42 15.72 14.69
CA LEU A 159 -20.20 15.91 13.92
C LEU A 159 -19.06 16.56 14.73
N GLU A 160 -19.39 17.42 15.67
CA GLU A 160 -18.39 18.10 16.51
C GLU A 160 -18.00 17.29 17.75
N ASN A 161 -18.72 16.20 18.07
CA ASN A 161 -18.42 15.36 19.21
C ASN A 161 -17.49 14.19 18.83
N THR A 162 -16.19 14.42 19.00
CA THR A 162 -15.14 13.43 18.68
C THR A 162 -15.32 12.09 19.40
N LYS A 163 -15.81 12.11 20.65
CA LYS A 163 -16.07 10.88 21.43
C LYS A 163 -17.23 10.09 20.84
N SER A 164 -18.34 10.74 20.51
CA SER A 164 -19.51 10.11 19.88
C SER A 164 -19.17 9.56 18.51
N LEU A 165 -18.46 10.33 17.67
CA LEU A 165 -18.02 9.88 16.35
C LEU A 165 -17.11 8.67 16.43
N ARG A 166 -16.16 8.63 17.37
CA ARG A 166 -15.28 7.47 17.55
C ARG A 166 -16.07 6.21 17.89
N ARG A 167 -17.05 6.31 18.80
CA ARG A 167 -17.91 5.18 19.20
C ARG A 167 -18.78 4.70 18.04
N LEU A 168 -19.37 5.64 17.29
CA LEU A 168 -20.15 5.32 16.10
C LEU A 168 -19.30 4.64 15.03
N ARG A 169 -18.08 5.12 14.78
CA ARG A 169 -17.13 4.52 13.84
C ARG A 169 -16.81 3.07 14.21
N THR A 170 -16.55 2.76 15.48
CA THR A 170 -16.34 1.38 15.93
C THR A 170 -17.57 0.50 15.66
N ALA A 171 -18.78 1.01 15.87
CA ALA A 171 -20.00 0.26 15.55
C ALA A 171 -20.20 0.06 14.04
N CYS A 172 -19.87 1.07 13.23
CA CYS A 172 -19.92 0.99 11.76
C CYS A 172 -18.90 -0.01 11.20
N GLU A 173 -17.66 -0.02 11.68
CA GLU A 173 -16.64 -0.99 11.27
C GLU A 173 -17.09 -2.43 11.57
N ARG A 174 -17.67 -2.65 12.76
CA ARG A 174 -18.24 -3.95 13.13
C ARG A 174 -19.39 -4.34 12.20
N ALA A 175 -20.27 -3.40 11.87
CA ALA A 175 -21.37 -3.65 10.94
C ALA A 175 -20.87 -3.97 9.52
N LYS A 176 -19.87 -3.25 9.01
CA LYS A 176 -19.20 -3.55 7.72
C LYS A 176 -18.68 -4.99 7.70
N ARG A 177 -18.01 -5.43 8.78
CA ARG A 177 -17.53 -6.81 8.90
C ARG A 177 -18.66 -7.82 8.88
N ILE A 178 -19.77 -7.56 9.59
CA ILE A 178 -20.96 -8.43 9.56
C ILE A 178 -21.56 -8.49 8.14
N LEU A 179 -21.64 -7.36 7.44
CA LEU A 179 -22.15 -7.27 6.07
C LEU A 179 -21.28 -8.01 5.04
N SER A 180 -20.06 -8.40 5.41
CA SER A 180 -19.21 -9.24 4.57
C SER A 180 -19.67 -10.70 4.55
N PHE A 181 -20.51 -11.11 5.51
CA PHE A 181 -21.00 -12.49 5.67
C PHE A 181 -22.53 -12.59 5.82
N SER A 182 -23.22 -11.45 5.93
CA SER A 182 -24.67 -11.35 6.12
C SER A 182 -25.25 -10.24 5.24
N THR A 183 -26.52 -10.39 4.84
CA THR A 183 -27.22 -9.39 4.03
C THR A 183 -27.68 -8.17 4.83
N ARG A 184 -27.62 -8.24 6.17
CA ARG A 184 -28.02 -7.16 7.09
C ARG A 184 -27.13 -7.15 8.34
N ALA A 185 -26.94 -5.96 8.91
CA ALA A 185 -26.26 -5.75 10.18
C ALA A 185 -27.00 -4.69 11.03
N ALA A 186 -27.00 -4.87 12.35
CA ALA A 186 -27.44 -3.85 13.30
C ALA A 186 -26.27 -2.93 13.67
N ILE A 187 -26.57 -1.65 13.88
CA ILE A 187 -25.63 -0.64 14.38
C ILE A 187 -26.27 -0.08 15.64
N GLU A 188 -25.66 -0.39 16.79
CA GLU A 188 -26.20 -0.06 18.11
C GLU A 188 -25.11 0.59 18.96
N VAL A 189 -25.43 1.76 19.52
CA VAL A 189 -24.55 2.51 20.42
C VAL A 189 -25.39 3.15 21.52
N ASP A 190 -25.26 2.62 22.74
CA ASP A 190 -25.91 3.17 23.93
C ASP A 190 -25.34 4.55 24.27
N TYR A 191 -26.14 5.48 24.77
CA TYR A 191 -25.72 6.82 25.18
C TYR A 191 -24.82 7.50 24.14
N LEU A 192 -25.15 7.43 22.86
CA LEU A 192 -24.31 7.94 21.78
C LEU A 192 -24.06 9.45 21.95
N TYR A 193 -25.10 10.24 22.23
CA TYR A 193 -25.02 11.68 22.40
C TYR A 193 -26.16 12.21 23.27
N ASP A 194 -25.90 13.14 24.20
CA ASP A 194 -26.89 13.74 25.11
C ASP A 194 -27.83 12.73 25.81
N GLY A 195 -27.30 11.55 26.18
CA GLY A 195 -28.09 10.50 26.83
C GLY A 195 -28.97 9.67 25.89
N ILE A 196 -28.86 9.88 24.57
CA ILE A 196 -29.68 9.22 23.55
C ILE A 196 -29.00 7.95 23.05
N ASP A 197 -29.71 6.83 23.10
CA ASP A 197 -29.31 5.58 22.45
C ASP A 197 -29.55 5.66 20.93
N PHE A 198 -28.61 5.12 20.16
CA PHE A 198 -28.75 5.00 18.71
C PHE A 198 -28.82 3.53 18.31
N SER A 199 -29.89 3.16 17.60
CA SER A 199 -30.05 1.85 16.98
C SER A 199 -30.62 2.01 15.57
N THR A 200 -30.00 1.34 14.61
CA THR A 200 -30.46 1.24 13.22
C THR A 200 -30.01 -0.09 12.60
N CYS A 201 -30.58 -0.44 11.46
CA CYS A 201 -30.16 -1.61 10.68
C CYS A 201 -29.76 -1.16 9.26
N ILE A 202 -28.64 -1.67 8.78
CA ILE A 202 -28.11 -1.44 7.44
C ILE A 202 -28.18 -2.74 6.65
N SER A 203 -28.63 -2.67 5.39
CA SER A 203 -28.56 -3.80 4.45
C SER A 203 -27.27 -3.74 3.64
N GLN A 204 -26.82 -4.90 3.17
CA GLN A 204 -25.66 -5.02 2.28
C GLN A 204 -25.87 -4.18 1.01
N ALA A 205 -27.03 -4.27 0.37
CA ALA A 205 -27.35 -3.47 -0.82
C ALA A 205 -27.24 -1.95 -0.57
N ARG A 206 -27.66 -1.48 0.61
CA ARG A 206 -27.52 -0.05 0.95
C ARG A 206 -26.08 0.33 1.23
N PHE A 207 -25.31 -0.53 1.90
CA PHE A 207 -23.87 -0.32 2.08
C PHE A 207 -23.16 -0.26 0.73
N GLU A 208 -23.51 -1.13 -0.21
CA GLU A 208 -22.93 -1.13 -1.55
C GLU A 208 -23.24 0.16 -2.31
N ASP A 209 -24.48 0.63 -2.24
CA ASP A 209 -24.93 1.89 -2.85
C ASP A 209 -24.19 3.11 -2.29
N LEU A 210 -23.97 3.16 -0.97
CA LEU A 210 -23.21 4.24 -0.30
C LEU A 210 -21.75 4.34 -0.74
N ASN A 211 -21.20 3.24 -1.27
CA ASN A 211 -19.79 3.07 -1.61
C ASN A 211 -19.55 2.85 -3.11
N LYS A 212 -20.58 3.07 -3.94
CA LYS A 212 -20.53 2.76 -5.39
C LYS A 212 -19.34 3.41 -6.10
N ASP A 213 -19.06 4.67 -5.80
CA ASP A 213 -17.95 5.42 -6.40
C ASP A 213 -16.58 4.89 -5.95
N LEU A 214 -16.45 4.41 -4.72
CA LEU A 214 -15.22 3.77 -4.23
C LEU A 214 -14.95 2.46 -4.99
N PHE A 215 -15.99 1.67 -5.25
CA PHE A 215 -15.85 0.46 -6.06
C PHE A 215 -15.48 0.78 -7.52
N THR A 216 -16.08 1.81 -8.12
CA THR A 216 -15.70 2.26 -9.47
C THR A 216 -14.23 2.67 -9.53
N ARG A 217 -13.73 3.43 -8.55
CA ARG A 217 -12.31 3.80 -8.45
C ARG A 217 -11.38 2.58 -8.44
N CYS A 218 -11.78 1.49 -7.77
CA CYS A 218 -11.01 0.24 -7.81
C CYS A 218 -10.90 -0.30 -9.25
N THR A 219 -12.00 -0.32 -10.01
CA THR A 219 -12.01 -0.77 -11.41
C THR A 219 -11.12 0.10 -12.29
N ASP A 220 -11.22 1.43 -12.18
CA ASP A 220 -10.44 2.38 -12.99
C ASP A 220 -8.93 2.15 -12.81
N LEU A 221 -8.51 1.83 -11.58
CA LEU A 221 -7.12 1.54 -11.26
C LEU A 221 -6.66 0.17 -11.78
N ILE A 222 -7.53 -0.84 -11.80
CA ILE A 222 -7.24 -2.12 -12.46
C ILE A 222 -7.01 -1.89 -13.97
N GLU A 223 -7.91 -1.17 -14.63
CA GLU A 223 -7.80 -0.86 -16.07
C GLU A 223 -6.50 -0.12 -16.38
N LYS A 224 -6.18 0.90 -15.57
CA LYS A 224 -4.92 1.62 -15.66
C LYS A 224 -3.71 0.69 -15.51
N CYS A 225 -3.72 -0.19 -14.52
CA CYS A 225 -2.62 -1.13 -14.28
C CYS A 225 -2.42 -2.08 -15.47
N LEU A 226 -3.51 -2.58 -16.05
CA LEU A 226 -3.47 -3.46 -17.22
C LEU A 226 -2.97 -2.74 -18.47
N SER A 227 -3.40 -1.49 -18.66
CA SER A 227 -2.92 -0.63 -19.74
C SER A 227 -1.42 -0.35 -19.63
N ASP A 228 -0.96 0.05 -18.44
CA ASP A 228 0.47 0.27 -18.14
C ASP A 228 1.29 -1.01 -18.39
N ALA A 229 0.75 -2.17 -18.00
CA ALA A 229 1.38 -3.48 -18.20
C ALA A 229 1.34 -3.98 -19.65
N LYS A 230 0.53 -3.35 -20.51
CA LYS A 230 0.21 -3.79 -21.88
C LYS A 230 -0.32 -5.22 -21.92
N ILE A 231 -1.16 -5.57 -20.95
CA ILE A 231 -1.80 -6.88 -20.81
C ILE A 231 -3.30 -6.69 -20.89
N ASP A 232 -3.96 -7.41 -21.80
CA ASP A 232 -5.42 -7.45 -21.84
C ASP A 232 -5.97 -8.21 -20.62
N LYS A 233 -7.19 -7.88 -20.16
CA LYS A 233 -7.83 -8.57 -19.02
C LYS A 233 -7.89 -10.09 -19.20
N THR A 234 -8.02 -10.59 -20.43
CA THR A 234 -8.02 -12.02 -20.75
C THR A 234 -6.63 -12.67 -20.58
N GLY A 235 -5.57 -11.87 -20.67
CA GLY A 235 -4.19 -12.28 -20.47
C GLY A 235 -3.75 -12.35 -19.00
N VAL A 236 -4.60 -11.99 -18.04
CA VAL A 236 -4.38 -12.23 -16.60
C VAL A 236 -4.80 -13.65 -16.27
N ASP A 237 -3.89 -14.49 -15.82
CA ASP A 237 -4.18 -15.89 -15.50
C ASP A 237 -4.85 -16.06 -14.13
N VAL A 238 -4.38 -15.29 -13.14
CA VAL A 238 -4.76 -15.43 -11.73
C VAL A 238 -4.99 -14.06 -11.10
N VAL A 239 -6.02 -13.97 -10.27
CA VAL A 239 -6.27 -12.80 -9.39
C VAL A 239 -6.10 -13.23 -7.94
N VAL A 240 -5.13 -12.65 -7.24
CA VAL A 240 -4.84 -12.90 -5.82
C VAL A 240 -5.39 -11.75 -4.99
N LEU A 241 -6.13 -12.08 -3.93
CA LEU A 241 -6.73 -11.11 -3.01
C LEU A 241 -5.83 -10.91 -1.80
N VAL A 242 -5.54 -9.66 -1.48
CA VAL A 242 -4.73 -9.23 -0.33
C VAL A 242 -5.48 -8.13 0.42
N GLY A 243 -5.36 -8.11 1.74
CA GLY A 243 -5.97 -7.09 2.58
C GLY A 243 -7.42 -7.41 2.98
N GLY A 244 -7.77 -7.04 4.21
CA GLY A 244 -9.03 -7.43 4.84
C GLY A 244 -10.29 -6.92 4.15
N SER A 245 -10.22 -5.80 3.41
CA SER A 245 -11.37 -5.22 2.72
C SER A 245 -11.76 -6.00 1.46
N THR A 246 -10.92 -6.92 0.98
CA THR A 246 -11.28 -7.86 -0.10
C THR A 246 -12.34 -8.88 0.31
N ARG A 247 -12.65 -8.99 1.62
CA ARG A 247 -13.75 -9.81 2.13
C ARG A 247 -15.13 -9.23 1.80
N ILE A 248 -15.23 -7.96 1.42
CA ILE A 248 -16.48 -7.33 1.00
C ILE A 248 -17.02 -8.06 -0.25
N PRO A 249 -18.22 -8.65 -0.22
CA PRO A 249 -18.75 -9.44 -1.33
C PRO A 249 -18.82 -8.67 -2.64
N LYS A 250 -19.14 -7.36 -2.58
CA LYS A 250 -19.17 -6.51 -3.76
C LYS A 250 -17.83 -6.35 -4.46
N VAL A 251 -16.73 -6.33 -3.70
CA VAL A 251 -15.36 -6.28 -4.26
C VAL A 251 -15.06 -7.56 -5.02
N GLN A 252 -15.40 -8.73 -4.46
CA GLN A 252 -15.20 -10.01 -5.14
C GLN A 252 -16.09 -10.15 -6.38
N GLN A 253 -17.34 -9.73 -6.29
CA GLN A 253 -18.25 -9.73 -7.45
C GLN A 253 -17.72 -8.83 -8.55
N LEU A 254 -17.28 -7.61 -8.22
CA LEU A 254 -16.69 -6.69 -9.19
C LEU A 254 -15.49 -7.30 -9.91
N LEU A 255 -14.59 -7.96 -9.18
CA LEU A 255 -13.44 -8.62 -9.78
C LEU A 255 -13.85 -9.80 -10.68
N GLN A 256 -14.82 -10.59 -10.25
CA GLN A 256 -15.35 -11.68 -11.08
C GLN A 256 -15.99 -11.14 -12.36
N ASP A 257 -16.82 -10.11 -12.27
CA ASP A 257 -17.47 -9.48 -13.42
C ASP A 257 -16.43 -8.88 -14.38
N PHE A 258 -15.41 -8.20 -13.84
CA PHE A 258 -14.33 -7.58 -14.62
C PHE A 258 -13.50 -8.61 -15.39
N PHE A 259 -13.20 -9.75 -14.75
CA PHE A 259 -12.44 -10.86 -15.35
C PHE A 259 -13.35 -11.98 -15.91
N GLU A 260 -14.56 -11.66 -16.36
CA GLU A 260 -15.46 -12.55 -17.11
C GLU A 260 -15.77 -13.88 -16.40
N GLY A 261 -16.02 -13.82 -15.10
CA GLY A 261 -16.35 -14.96 -14.25
C GLY A 261 -15.13 -15.78 -13.78
N LYS A 262 -13.90 -15.31 -14.01
CA LYS A 262 -12.68 -15.98 -13.56
C LYS A 262 -12.71 -16.20 -12.04
N GLN A 263 -12.27 -17.40 -11.63
CA GLN A 263 -12.20 -17.76 -10.22
C GLN A 263 -11.09 -16.97 -9.52
N LEU A 264 -11.43 -16.27 -8.44
CA LEU A 264 -10.48 -15.56 -7.59
C LEU A 264 -9.68 -16.55 -6.73
N CYS A 265 -8.38 -16.29 -6.53
CA CYS A 265 -7.54 -17.11 -5.68
C CYS A 265 -7.89 -16.88 -4.21
N LYS A 266 -8.47 -17.90 -3.57
CA LYS A 266 -8.84 -17.90 -2.14
C LYS A 266 -8.00 -18.87 -1.29
N GLY A 267 -6.93 -19.43 -1.88
CA GLY A 267 -6.11 -20.48 -1.26
C GLY A 267 -5.08 -19.97 -0.24
N ILE A 268 -5.03 -18.66 0.00
CA ILE A 268 -4.08 -18.01 0.91
C ILE A 268 -4.85 -16.98 1.74
N ASN A 269 -4.47 -16.82 3.01
CA ASN A 269 -5.11 -15.85 3.90
C ASN A 269 -4.74 -14.41 3.46
N PRO A 270 -5.72 -13.57 3.09
CA PRO A 270 -5.45 -12.21 2.61
C PRO A 270 -4.79 -11.31 3.67
N ASP A 271 -4.90 -11.63 4.96
CA ASP A 271 -4.29 -10.84 6.04
C ASP A 271 -2.81 -11.21 6.29
N GLU A 272 -2.37 -12.40 5.87
CA GLU A 272 -1.05 -12.96 6.21
C GLU A 272 -0.14 -13.11 4.98
N VAL A 273 -0.70 -13.14 3.77
CA VAL A 273 -0.01 -13.43 2.51
C VAL A 273 1.24 -12.56 2.28
N VAL A 274 1.17 -11.27 2.62
CA VAL A 274 2.29 -10.33 2.54
C VAL A 274 3.40 -10.72 3.52
N ALA A 275 3.05 -10.99 4.78
CA ALA A 275 4.01 -11.40 5.80
C ALA A 275 4.68 -12.74 5.46
N CYS A 276 3.91 -13.70 4.92
CA CYS A 276 4.44 -14.96 4.42
C CYS A 276 5.48 -14.75 3.32
N GLY A 277 5.18 -13.90 2.33
CA GLY A 277 6.11 -13.58 1.24
C GLY A 277 7.40 -12.93 1.72
N ALA A 278 7.28 -11.98 2.66
CA ALA A 278 8.43 -11.32 3.27
C ALA A 278 9.30 -12.30 4.07
N ALA A 279 8.68 -13.26 4.78
CA ALA A 279 9.40 -14.30 5.50
C ALA A 279 10.16 -15.25 4.54
N ILE A 280 9.54 -15.65 3.41
CA ILE A 280 10.20 -16.42 2.35
C ILE A 280 11.41 -15.65 1.80
N ARG A 281 11.25 -14.33 1.57
CA ARG A 281 12.34 -13.46 1.12
C ARG A 281 13.47 -13.39 2.15
N ALA A 282 13.15 -13.26 3.43
CA ALA A 282 14.14 -13.24 4.51
C ALA A 282 14.93 -14.56 4.60
N ALA A 283 14.25 -15.70 4.45
CA ALA A 283 14.90 -17.02 4.41
C ALA A 283 15.85 -17.16 3.21
N ASN A 284 15.46 -16.66 2.03
CA ASN A 284 16.31 -16.63 0.84
C ASN A 284 17.58 -15.78 1.06
N LEU A 285 17.43 -14.55 1.58
CA LEU A 285 18.55 -13.62 1.80
C LEU A 285 19.55 -14.09 2.87
N THR A 286 19.10 -14.90 3.82
CA THR A 286 19.95 -15.46 4.89
C THR A 286 20.53 -16.83 4.56
N GLY A 287 20.28 -17.36 3.36
CA GLY A 287 20.81 -18.65 2.92
C GLY A 287 20.16 -19.88 3.58
N HIS A 288 19.10 -19.71 4.37
CA HIS A 288 18.38 -20.79 5.07
C HIS A 288 17.26 -21.38 4.20
N SER A 289 17.49 -21.50 2.91
CA SER A 289 16.46 -21.75 1.92
C SER A 289 16.62 -23.13 1.25
N ASN A 290 15.51 -23.82 0.99
CA ASN A 290 15.51 -25.08 0.24
C ASN A 290 16.05 -24.85 -1.19
N LYS A 291 16.53 -25.91 -1.88
CA LYS A 291 17.05 -25.80 -3.26
C LYS A 291 16.10 -25.08 -4.23
N ASP A 292 14.79 -25.15 -3.99
CA ASP A 292 13.79 -24.45 -4.80
C ASP A 292 13.71 -22.93 -4.56
N MET A 293 14.13 -22.48 -3.37
CA MET A 293 14.16 -21.06 -3.00
C MET A 293 15.44 -20.34 -3.46
N GLN A 294 16.52 -21.03 -3.77
CA GLN A 294 17.83 -20.40 -4.02
C GLN A 294 17.88 -19.56 -5.31
N ASN A 295 16.97 -19.80 -6.27
CA ASN A 295 16.96 -19.14 -7.58
C ASN A 295 15.83 -18.13 -7.76
N LEU A 296 15.36 -17.51 -6.67
CA LEU A 296 14.28 -16.52 -6.73
C LEU A 296 14.82 -15.18 -7.25
N VAL A 297 14.44 -14.82 -8.47
CA VAL A 297 14.80 -13.54 -9.11
C VAL A 297 13.60 -12.61 -9.03
N LEU A 298 13.83 -11.42 -8.47
CA LEU A 298 12.84 -10.37 -8.34
C LEU A 298 13.25 -9.19 -9.23
N VAL A 299 12.34 -8.78 -10.11
CA VAL A 299 12.49 -7.55 -10.89
C VAL A 299 11.27 -6.69 -10.58
N ASP A 300 11.50 -5.65 -9.78
CA ASP A 300 10.47 -4.66 -9.44
C ASP A 300 10.52 -3.47 -10.40
N VAL A 301 9.62 -2.49 -10.23
CA VAL A 301 9.55 -1.30 -11.08
C VAL A 301 9.39 -0.01 -10.27
N THR A 302 9.74 1.14 -10.86
CA THR A 302 9.50 2.45 -10.22
C THR A 302 8.01 2.79 -10.17
N PRO A 303 7.40 3.10 -9.00
CA PRO A 303 5.96 3.36 -8.91
C PRO A 303 5.54 4.71 -9.50
N LEU A 304 6.45 5.69 -9.48
CA LEU A 304 6.26 7.04 -10.00
C LEU A 304 7.40 7.41 -10.94
N SER A 305 7.12 8.31 -11.88
CA SER A 305 8.15 8.87 -12.75
C SER A 305 9.11 9.74 -11.93
N LEU A 306 10.41 9.55 -12.12
CA LEU A 306 11.46 10.36 -11.51
C LEU A 306 11.97 11.35 -12.54
N GLY A 307 12.18 12.60 -12.12
CA GLY A 307 12.52 13.67 -13.03
C GLY A 307 13.15 14.87 -12.36
N VAL A 308 13.42 15.91 -13.16
CA VAL A 308 13.98 17.18 -12.69
C VAL A 308 13.07 18.34 -13.05
N GLY A 309 12.92 19.30 -12.11
CA GLY A 309 12.27 20.57 -12.40
C GLY A 309 13.16 21.44 -13.28
N ILE A 310 12.62 21.89 -14.42
CA ILE A 310 13.41 22.56 -15.47
C ILE A 310 13.64 24.04 -15.15
N ASN A 311 12.68 24.71 -14.49
CA ASN A 311 12.74 26.14 -14.18
C ASN A 311 12.29 26.45 -12.74
N LYS A 312 12.89 27.49 -12.13
CA LYS A 312 12.47 27.98 -10.80
C LYS A 312 11.04 28.53 -10.91
N GLY A 313 10.10 27.86 -10.26
CA GLY A 313 8.70 28.29 -10.20
C GLY A 313 7.79 27.72 -11.28
N CYS A 314 8.30 26.89 -12.20
CA CYS A 314 7.45 26.10 -13.10
C CYS A 314 7.17 24.73 -12.47
N GLU A 315 5.90 24.30 -12.52
CA GLU A 315 5.46 22.97 -12.08
C GLU A 315 5.78 21.86 -13.10
N GLU A 316 6.38 22.21 -14.24
CA GLU A 316 6.77 21.26 -15.27
C GLU A 316 8.04 20.49 -14.87
N MET A 317 7.88 19.18 -14.70
CA MET A 317 8.95 18.22 -14.44
C MET A 317 9.32 17.51 -15.75
N LEU A 318 10.60 17.51 -16.11
CA LEU A 318 11.09 16.58 -17.13
C LEU A 318 11.27 15.20 -16.52
N VAL A 319 10.54 14.21 -17.03
CA VAL A 319 10.71 12.81 -16.64
C VAL A 319 12.01 12.27 -17.23
N VAL A 320 12.88 11.73 -16.37
CA VAL A 320 14.13 11.06 -16.75
C VAL A 320 13.98 9.55 -16.63
N VAL A 321 13.35 9.07 -15.56
CA VAL A 321 12.99 7.66 -15.38
C VAL A 321 11.47 7.56 -15.37
N PRO A 322 10.84 7.02 -16.42
CA PRO A 322 9.39 6.84 -16.44
C PRO A 322 8.91 5.88 -15.35
N ARG A 323 7.67 6.07 -14.85
CA ARG A 323 6.99 5.06 -14.01
C ARG A 323 6.98 3.70 -14.70
N ASN A 324 6.91 2.64 -13.90
CA ASN A 324 7.01 1.24 -14.30
C ASN A 324 8.35 0.84 -14.98
N THR A 325 9.43 1.62 -14.81
CA THR A 325 10.76 1.20 -15.28
C THR A 325 11.35 0.13 -14.36
N PRO A 326 11.84 -1.01 -14.89
CA PRO A 326 12.47 -2.06 -14.08
C PRO A 326 13.62 -1.54 -13.22
N ILE A 327 13.73 -2.01 -11.98
CA ILE A 327 14.81 -1.67 -11.05
C ILE A 327 15.68 -2.91 -10.74
N PRO A 328 17.01 -2.74 -10.59
CA PRO A 328 17.75 -1.47 -10.61
C PRO A 328 17.92 -0.91 -12.04
N THR A 329 17.88 0.42 -12.20
CA THR A 329 18.15 1.09 -13.47
C THR A 329 19.02 2.34 -13.30
N LYS A 330 19.68 2.74 -14.38
CA LYS A 330 20.44 3.98 -14.49
C LYS A 330 20.08 4.66 -15.81
N MET A 331 19.54 5.87 -15.73
CA MET A 331 19.25 6.70 -16.89
C MET A 331 19.95 8.05 -16.77
N GLN A 332 20.31 8.61 -17.92
CA GLN A 332 21.07 9.85 -18.02
C GLN A 332 20.46 10.74 -19.08
N GLU A 333 20.23 11.99 -18.72
CA GLU A 333 19.78 13.05 -19.63
C GLU A 333 20.72 14.25 -19.53
N VAL A 334 20.94 14.92 -20.68
CA VAL A 334 21.86 16.05 -20.79
C VAL A 334 21.07 17.35 -20.93
N PHE A 335 21.36 18.32 -20.06
CA PHE A 335 20.68 19.61 -20.03
C PHE A 335 21.61 20.75 -20.45
N ILE A 336 21.05 21.70 -21.21
CA ILE A 336 21.70 22.96 -21.59
C ILE A 336 21.05 24.16 -20.89
N THR A 337 21.80 25.23 -20.69
CA THR A 337 21.28 26.47 -20.10
C THR A 337 20.42 27.24 -21.08
N GLY A 338 19.30 27.80 -20.61
CA GLY A 338 18.35 28.53 -21.45
C GLY A 338 18.73 29.98 -21.79
N ASN A 339 19.79 30.52 -21.18
CA ASN A 339 20.26 31.88 -21.46
C ASN A 339 21.78 31.90 -21.71
N ASP A 340 22.20 32.78 -22.61
CA ASP A 340 23.61 33.05 -22.87
C ASP A 340 24.30 33.57 -21.60
N HIS A 341 25.54 33.12 -21.37
CA HIS A 341 26.37 33.47 -20.20
C HIS A 341 25.78 33.09 -18.83
N GLN A 342 24.80 32.19 -18.77
CA GLN A 342 24.30 31.65 -17.51
C GLN A 342 25.37 30.78 -16.83
N THR A 343 26.02 31.30 -15.80
CA THR A 343 27.12 30.62 -15.07
C THR A 343 26.64 29.62 -14.01
N VAL A 344 25.34 29.62 -13.67
CA VAL A 344 24.73 28.71 -12.69
C VAL A 344 23.40 28.19 -13.24
N GLY A 345 23.38 26.92 -13.66
CA GLY A 345 22.14 26.21 -13.99
C GLY A 345 21.24 26.05 -12.75
N THR A 346 19.94 26.28 -12.93
CA THR A 346 18.88 26.20 -11.91
C THR A 346 19.05 24.97 -11.02
N ARG A 347 19.14 25.17 -9.70
CA ARG A 347 19.42 24.13 -8.71
C ARG A 347 18.12 23.38 -8.36
N SER A 348 17.85 22.24 -9.00
CA SER A 348 16.87 21.26 -8.51
C SER A 348 17.49 20.45 -7.35
N GLN A 349 16.68 20.07 -6.36
CA GLN A 349 17.14 19.42 -5.13
C GLN A 349 17.60 17.95 -5.37
N VAL A 350 18.90 17.74 -5.60
CA VAL A 350 19.73 16.60 -5.13
C VAL A 350 21.18 17.13 -4.99
N PRO A 351 21.96 16.87 -3.91
CA PRO A 351 23.06 17.76 -3.47
C PRO A 351 24.46 17.60 -4.13
N ARG A 352 25.10 18.76 -4.40
CA ARG A 352 26.54 19.17 -4.59
C ARG A 352 27.37 18.44 -5.70
N HIS A 353 28.03 19.12 -6.65
CA HIS A 353 29.20 20.03 -6.51
C HIS A 353 29.34 21.03 -7.71
N SER A 354 30.27 21.98 -7.58
CA SER A 354 30.46 23.27 -8.28
C SER A 354 31.20 23.27 -9.64
N GLY A 355 30.85 24.24 -10.52
CA GLY A 355 31.81 25.04 -11.30
C GLY A 355 31.81 24.95 -12.84
N SER A 356 31.54 26.10 -13.50
CA SER A 356 31.80 26.54 -14.91
C SER A 356 31.14 25.80 -16.09
N GLN A 357 30.50 26.57 -17.00
CA GLN A 357 29.81 26.18 -18.26
C GLN A 357 29.41 24.69 -18.31
N VAL A 358 28.27 24.38 -17.73
CA VAL A 358 27.96 22.99 -17.37
C VAL A 358 26.87 22.47 -18.30
N ASN A 359 27.24 21.62 -19.26
CA ASN A 359 26.35 20.51 -19.64
C ASN A 359 26.12 19.75 -18.33
N LYS A 360 24.95 19.95 -17.71
CA LYS A 360 24.65 19.24 -16.47
C LYS A 360 24.13 17.88 -16.85
N GLU A 361 24.95 16.87 -16.66
CA GLU A 361 24.49 15.49 -16.65
C GLU A 361 23.69 15.26 -15.38
N VAL A 362 22.40 14.95 -15.53
CA VAL A 362 21.62 14.42 -14.42
C VAL A 362 21.60 12.91 -14.60
N VAL A 363 22.23 12.23 -13.65
CA VAL A 363 22.19 10.77 -13.54
C VAL A 363 21.21 10.43 -12.44
N ILE A 364 20.11 9.76 -12.79
CA ILE A 364 19.20 9.17 -11.81
C ILE A 364 19.46 7.66 -11.80
N SER A 365 19.72 7.13 -10.61
CA SER A 365 19.91 5.69 -10.39
C SER A 365 18.92 5.21 -9.34
N THR A 366 18.25 4.10 -9.62
CA THR A 366 17.37 3.41 -8.66
C THR A 366 18.07 2.16 -8.15
N ASN A 367 18.04 1.95 -6.83
CA ASN A 367 18.64 0.80 -6.18
C ASN A 367 17.52 -0.17 -5.74
N THR A 368 17.88 -1.44 -5.55
CA THR A 368 16.99 -2.47 -4.97
C THR A 368 16.79 -2.31 -3.48
#